data_AF-A0A7X6K7A9-F1
#
_entry.id   AF-A0A7X6K7A9-F1
#
_cell.length_a   1.000
_cell.length_b   1.000
_cell.length_c   1.000
_cell.angle_alpha   90.00
_cell.angle_beta   90.00
_cell.angle_gamma   90.00
#
_symmetry.space_group_name_H-M   'P 1'
#
loop_
_entity.id
_entity.type
_entity.pdbx_description
1 polymer ?
#
loop_
_entity_poly.entity_id
_entity_poly.type
_entity_poly.pdbx_seq_one_letter_code
_entity_poly.pdbx_strand_id
1 'polypeptide(L)'
;MSSPREEDSPNLDDVIEPQGDALPQPIAKGHAGMPDRLDDDALAEATEQERVAAGLQDYAPGQVPPATDPLPPEASEEADRAQRGLNEDEEGS
;
A
#
# COMPACT_ATOMS: atom_id res chain seq x y z
N MET A 1 46.04 21.85 -40.56
CA MET A 1 45.22 20.92 -39.77
C MET A 1 45.35 19.56 -40.42
N SER A 2 45.84 18.55 -39.71
CA SER A 2 45.99 17.19 -40.25
C SER A 2 44.71 16.42 -40.00
N SER A 3 44.12 15.86 -41.05
CA SER A 3 42.95 14.98 -40.96
C SER A 3 43.33 13.70 -40.20
N PRO A 4 42.42 13.11 -39.39
CA PRO A 4 42.64 11.78 -38.82
C PRO A 4 42.87 10.76 -39.93
N ARG A 5 43.79 9.83 -39.69
CA ARG A 5 44.13 8.74 -40.61
C ARG A 5 42.95 7.76 -40.62
N GLU A 6 42.53 7.27 -41.79
CA GLU A 6 41.36 6.37 -41.92
C GLU A 6 41.46 5.11 -41.04
N GLU A 7 42.68 4.69 -40.68
CA GLU A 7 42.99 3.58 -39.77
C GLU A 7 42.53 3.80 -38.31
N ASP A 8 42.20 5.04 -37.93
CA ASP A 8 41.72 5.42 -36.58
C ASP A 8 40.19 5.57 -36.53
N SER A 9 39.49 5.13 -37.59
CA SER A 9 38.04 5.24 -37.70
C SER A 9 37.39 3.97 -37.15
N PRO A 10 36.52 4.05 -36.12
CA PRO A 10 35.92 2.88 -35.54
C PRO A 10 35.08 2.15 -36.59
N ASN A 11 35.33 0.86 -36.75
CA ASN A 11 34.68 -0.01 -37.71
C ASN A 11 33.89 -1.11 -36.98
N LEU A 12 33.22 -1.99 -37.76
CA LEU A 12 32.38 -3.04 -37.18
C LEU A 12 33.18 -4.07 -36.36
N ASP A 13 34.49 -4.19 -36.61
CA ASP A 13 35.38 -5.10 -35.89
C ASP A 13 35.78 -4.55 -34.50
N ASP A 14 35.51 -3.27 -34.21
CA ASP A 14 35.72 -2.65 -32.88
C ASP A 14 34.54 -2.87 -31.91
N VAL A 15 33.48 -3.55 -32.35
CA VAL A 15 32.33 -3.89 -31.50
C VAL A 15 32.71 -5.06 -30.59
N ILE A 16 32.71 -4.82 -29.28
CA ILE A 16 32.94 -5.88 -28.29
C ILE A 16 31.76 -6.86 -28.34
N GLU A 17 31.99 -8.05 -28.90
CA GLU A 17 31.00 -9.11 -28.89
C GLU A 17 30.72 -9.55 -27.44
N PRO A 18 29.44 -9.59 -27.01
CA PRO A 18 29.10 -10.03 -25.67
C PRO A 18 29.50 -11.51 -25.50
N GLN A 19 30.42 -11.78 -24.58
CA GLN A 19 31.05 -13.09 -24.36
C GLN A 19 30.13 -14.11 -23.65
N GLY A 20 28.81 -13.92 -23.68
CA GLY A 20 27.84 -14.81 -23.06
C GLY A 20 26.51 -14.16 -22.77
N ASP A 21 25.59 -14.97 -22.24
CA ASP A 21 24.33 -14.50 -21.70
C ASP A 21 24.63 -13.76 -20.39
N ALA A 22 24.49 -12.43 -20.38
CA ALA A 22 24.74 -11.60 -19.20
C ALA A 22 23.68 -11.82 -18.08
N LEU A 23 22.75 -12.74 -18.31
CA LEU A 23 21.73 -13.09 -17.35
C LEU A 23 22.33 -13.88 -16.17
N PRO A 24 21.91 -13.57 -14.94
CA PRO A 24 22.24 -14.40 -13.79
C PRO A 24 21.69 -15.82 -14.02
N GLN A 25 22.42 -16.83 -13.54
CA GLN A 25 21.91 -18.20 -13.58
C GLN A 25 20.56 -18.26 -12.84
N PRO A 26 19.52 -18.86 -13.46
CA PRO A 26 18.20 -18.92 -12.84
C PRO A 26 18.30 -19.72 -11.55
N ILE A 27 18.12 -19.05 -10.42
CA ILE A 27 17.93 -19.74 -9.15
C ILE A 27 16.53 -20.37 -9.21
N ALA A 28 16.46 -21.70 -9.27
CA ALA A 28 15.19 -22.45 -9.28
C ALA A 28 14.39 -22.33 -7.95
N LYS A 29 14.83 -21.45 -7.03
CA LYS A 29 13.98 -20.94 -5.97
C LYS A 29 13.13 -19.83 -6.58
N GLY A 30 12.04 -20.24 -7.22
CA GLY A 30 10.98 -19.30 -7.59
C GLY A 30 10.55 -18.49 -6.36
N HIS A 31 9.97 -17.32 -6.60
CA HIS A 31 9.27 -16.59 -5.54
C HIS A 31 8.33 -17.58 -4.87
N ALA A 32 8.40 -17.69 -3.54
CA ALA A 32 7.38 -18.41 -2.79
C ALA A 32 6.03 -17.88 -3.31
N GLY A 33 5.23 -18.75 -3.91
CA GLY A 33 4.01 -18.34 -4.60
C GLY A 33 3.04 -17.64 -3.65
N MET A 34 1.95 -17.12 -4.19
CA MET A 34 0.84 -16.70 -3.34
C MET A 34 0.37 -17.91 -2.50
N PRO A 35 0.10 -17.73 -1.20
CA PRO A 35 -0.46 -18.78 -0.37
C PRO A 35 -1.81 -19.24 -0.96
N ASP A 36 -2.17 -20.51 -0.71
CA ASP A 36 -3.40 -21.11 -1.24
C ASP A 36 -4.68 -20.38 -0.79
N ARG A 37 -4.61 -19.70 0.35
CA ARG A 37 -5.66 -18.81 0.86
C ARG A 37 -5.04 -17.55 1.44
N LEU A 38 -5.59 -16.42 1.01
CA LEU A 38 -5.38 -15.14 1.66
C LEU A 38 -6.38 -15.00 2.80
N ASP A 39 -6.01 -14.19 3.78
CA ASP A 39 -6.95 -13.73 4.80
C ASP A 39 -7.84 -12.67 4.16
N ASP A 40 -9.12 -13.00 3.97
CA ASP A 40 -10.09 -12.13 3.31
C ASP A 40 -10.29 -10.82 4.09
N ASP A 41 -10.19 -10.84 5.42
CA ASP A 41 -10.32 -9.65 6.26
C ASP A 41 -9.12 -8.73 6.05
N ALA A 42 -7.91 -9.28 6.04
CA ALA A 42 -6.69 -8.51 5.77
C ALA A 42 -6.68 -7.94 4.35
N LEU A 43 -7.19 -8.70 3.37
CA LEU A 43 -7.29 -8.26 1.98
C LEU A 43 -8.31 -7.12 1.83
N ALA A 44 -9.45 -7.22 2.51
CA ALA A 44 -10.46 -6.16 2.53
C ALA A 44 -9.88 -4.87 3.11
N GLU A 45 -9.20 -4.95 4.26
CA GLU A 45 -8.58 -3.79 4.91
C GLU A 45 -7.53 -3.13 4.01
N ALA A 46 -6.64 -3.93 3.41
CA ALA A 46 -5.61 -3.41 2.49
C ALA A 46 -6.22 -2.70 1.28
N THR A 47 -7.29 -3.26 0.71
CA THR A 47 -8.00 -2.65 -0.42
C THR A 47 -8.59 -1.29 -0.06
N GLU A 48 -9.20 -1.15 1.13
CA GLU A 48 -9.72 0.13 1.59
C GLU A 48 -8.62 1.17 1.76
N GLN A 49 -7.49 0.79 2.37
CA GLN A 49 -6.33 1.67 2.51
C GLN A 49 -5.79 2.15 1.16
N GLU A 50 -5.73 1.26 0.15
CA GLU A 50 -5.30 1.61 -1.20
C GLU A 50 -6.25 2.58 -1.88
N ARG A 51 -7.56 2.45 -1.67
CA ARG A 51 -8.55 3.39 -2.21
C ARG A 51 -8.35 4.79 -1.63
N VAL A 52 -8.03 4.88 -0.34
CA VAL A 52 -7.69 6.15 0.31
C VAL A 52 -6.40 6.72 -0.25
N ALA A 53 -5.34 5.91 -0.35
CA ALA A 53 -4.06 6.33 -0.89
C ALA A 53 -4.16 6.80 -2.35
N ALA A 54 -5.05 6.18 -3.13
CA ALA A 54 -5.37 6.57 -4.50
C ALA A 54 -6.26 7.83 -4.59
N GLY A 55 -6.73 8.37 -3.47
CA GLY A 55 -7.65 9.50 -3.43
C GLY A 55 -9.05 9.20 -3.96
N LEU A 56 -9.43 7.91 -4.04
CA LEU A 56 -10.77 7.48 -4.45
C LEU A 56 -11.77 7.54 -3.28
N GLN A 57 -11.26 7.52 -2.06
CA GLN A 57 -12.01 7.70 -0.83
C GLN A 57 -11.24 8.64 0.09
N ASP A 58 -11.97 9.42 0.88
CA ASP A 58 -11.36 10.37 1.81
C ASP A 58 -10.72 9.67 3.02
N TYR A 59 -11.29 8.53 3.44
CA TYR A 59 -10.84 7.75 4.60
C TYR A 59 -11.25 6.28 4.49
N ALA A 60 -10.53 5.41 5.20
CA ALA A 60 -10.88 4.01 5.38
C ALA A 60 -11.73 3.89 6.66
N PRO A 61 -12.87 3.19 6.65
CA PRO A 61 -13.76 3.07 7.81
C PRO A 61 -13.06 2.68 9.12
N GLY A 62 -12.11 1.75 9.07
CA GLY A 62 -11.35 1.30 10.26
C GLY A 62 -10.32 2.31 10.79
N GLN A 63 -10.02 3.37 10.04
CA GLN A 63 -9.06 4.41 10.44
C GLN A 63 -9.76 5.66 11.00
N VAL A 64 -11.09 5.69 10.99
CA VAL A 64 -11.86 6.80 11.57
C VAL A 64 -11.95 6.59 13.08
N PRO A 65 -11.50 7.57 13.90
CA PRO A 65 -11.72 7.54 15.34
C PRO A 65 -13.21 7.42 15.67
N PRO A 66 -13.59 6.89 16.84
CA PRO A 66 -14.98 6.91 17.27
C PRO A 66 -15.54 8.33 17.21
N ALA A 67 -16.83 8.44 16.90
CA ALA A 67 -17.50 9.73 16.76
C ALA A 67 -17.54 10.55 18.07
N THR A 68 -17.38 9.87 19.21
CA THR A 68 -17.37 10.47 20.55
C THR A 68 -16.03 10.22 21.23
N ASP A 69 -15.56 11.23 21.97
CA ASP A 69 -14.42 11.08 22.87
C ASP A 69 -14.81 10.21 24.08
N PRO A 70 -13.86 9.41 24.63
CA PRO A 70 -14.12 8.66 25.84
C PRO A 70 -14.41 9.62 27.01
N LEU A 71 -15.39 9.27 27.84
CA LEU A 71 -15.74 10.05 29.02
C LEU A 71 -14.62 10.04 30.07
N PRO A 72 -14.44 11.14 30.81
CA PRO A 72 -13.56 11.14 31.97
C PRO A 72 -14.08 10.16 33.04
N PRO A 73 -13.21 9.61 33.91
CA PRO A 73 -13.61 8.60 34.88
C PRO A 73 -14.62 9.11 35.92
N GLU A 74 -14.67 10.43 36.15
CA GLU A 74 -15.67 11.10 36.99
C GLU A 74 -17.01 11.42 36.29
N ALA A 75 -17.22 10.99 35.04
CA ALA A 75 -18.46 11.24 34.32
C ALA A 75 -19.68 10.56 34.96
N SER A 76 -20.84 11.19 34.83
CA SER A 76 -22.11 10.63 35.29
C SER A 76 -22.62 9.51 34.38
N GLU A 77 -23.44 8.61 34.94
CA GLU A 77 -24.11 7.55 34.18
C GLU A 77 -25.01 8.12 33.07
N GLU A 78 -25.58 9.29 33.29
CA GLU A 78 -26.39 10.01 32.30
C GLU A 78 -25.56 10.47 31.11
N ALA A 79 -24.31 10.88 31.33
CA ALA A 79 -23.39 11.24 30.25
C ALA A 79 -22.97 10.00 29.42
N ASP A 80 -22.70 8.85 30.04
CA ASP A 80 -22.45 7.58 29.33
C ASP A 80 -23.66 7.16 28.49
N ARG A 81 -24.85 7.28 29.07
CA ARG A 81 -26.11 7.00 28.38
C ARG A 81 -26.29 7.90 27.15
N ALA A 82 -26.05 9.20 27.30
CA ALA A 82 -26.15 10.16 26.20
C ALA A 82 -25.16 9.85 25.06
N GLN A 83 -23.92 9.46 25.37
CA GLN A 83 -22.94 9.05 24.35
C GLN A 83 -23.34 7.78 23.59
N ARG A 84 -24.08 6.86 24.23
CA ARG A 84 -24.65 5.66 23.58
C ARG A 84 -25.95 5.96 22.82
N GLY A 85 -26.43 7.20 22.85
CA GLY A 85 -27.67 7.62 22.19
C GLY A 85 -28.93 7.23 22.94
N LEU A 86 -28.87 6.96 24.25
CA LEU A 86 -29.99 6.50 25.07
C LEU A 86 -30.63 7.66 25.87
N ASN A 87 -30.92 8.80 25.25
CA ASN A 87 -31.48 9.96 25.95
C ASN A 87 -32.95 9.70 26.36
N GLU A 88 -33.35 10.16 27.55
CA GLU A 88 -34.70 9.93 28.13
C GLU A 88 -35.84 10.61 27.33
N ASP A 89 -35.51 11.46 26.35
CA ASP A 89 -36.48 12.19 25.52
C ASP A 89 -37.18 11.33 24.43
N GLU A 90 -36.77 10.07 24.22
CA GLU A 90 -37.41 9.16 23.24
C GLU A 90 -38.48 8.22 23.85
N GLU A 91 -38.74 8.30 25.16
CA GLU A 91 -39.76 7.46 25.83
C GLU A 91 -41.17 8.08 25.89
N GLY A 92 -41.47 9.10 25.06
CA GLY A 92 -42.75 9.81 25.12
C GLY A 92 -43.35 10.22 23.78
N SER A 93 -43.92 9.26 23.02
CA SER A 93 -44.99 9.56 22.05
C SER A 93 -45.99 8.42 21.88
#